data_AF-A0A4U5NX65-F1
#
_entry.id   AF-A0A4U5NX65-F1
#
_cell.length_a   1.000
_cell.length_b   1.000
_cell.length_c   1.000
_cell.angle_alpha   90.00
_cell.angle_beta   90.00
_cell.angle_gamma   90.00
#
_symmetry.space_group_name_H-M   'P 1'
#
loop_
_entity.id
_entity.type
_entity.pdbx_description
1 polymer ?
#
loop_
_entity_poly.entity_id
_entity_poly.type
_entity_poly.pdbx_seq_one_letter_code
_entity_poly.pdbx_strand_id
1 'polypeptide(L)'
;MFCAIPLSFAFRYLVLIEREQPAFISSKDLKYLTLVPYALGILSTVSYALGSESSIFLREQVRSHYPSYNLSSHVLFGTNLLHFPHQFIALFLPTIPVFPTFFLTLRFKSKTIAYLDSHKQTMSPLTLFAHHRIIKALSIQSMLPFFFLVIPVNVFFVIWFFKLGIPLVEHSLFFCASIIGFLNPIATFYFINPYQQALRTTFKAAVSRRLSLIAPAWVSSAQWSHLQQNAINFP
;
A
#
# COMPACT_ATOMS: atom_id res chain seq x y z
N MET A 1 2.76 -1.94 -6.90
CA MET A 1 2.99 -1.21 -5.62
C MET A 1 3.74 -2.06 -4.60
N PHE A 2 3.31 -3.31 -4.36
CA PHE A 2 3.89 -4.23 -3.37
C PHE A 2 5.39 -4.53 -3.54
N CYS A 3 5.86 -4.61 -4.77
CA CYS A 3 7.23 -4.98 -5.11
C CYS A 3 8.20 -3.79 -5.12
N ALA A 4 7.67 -2.56 -5.15
CA ALA A 4 8.48 -1.34 -5.11
C ALA A 4 9.02 -1.06 -3.70
N ILE A 5 8.37 -1.57 -2.66
CA ILE A 5 8.78 -1.39 -1.26
C ILE A 5 10.06 -2.19 -0.96
N PRO A 6 10.17 -3.50 -1.27
CA PRO A 6 11.44 -4.24 -1.18
C PRO A 6 12.54 -3.65 -2.05
N LEU A 7 12.22 -3.21 -3.28
CA LEU A 7 13.18 -2.56 -4.17
C LEU A 7 13.71 -1.24 -3.59
N SER A 8 12.84 -0.41 -3.00
CA SER A 8 13.23 0.82 -2.32
C SER A 8 14.09 0.54 -1.08
N PHE A 9 13.75 -0.51 -0.33
CA PHE A 9 14.58 -1.00 0.79
C PHE A 9 15.94 -1.45 0.32
N ALA A 10 15.99 -2.29 -0.71
CA ALA A 10 17.22 -2.90 -1.17
C ALA A 10 18.12 -1.92 -1.92
N PHE A 11 17.55 -0.98 -2.68
CA PHE A 11 18.29 0.13 -3.26
C PHE A 11 18.90 1.03 -2.18
N ARG A 12 18.15 1.37 -1.12
CA ARG A 12 18.69 2.16 0.00
C ARG A 12 19.71 1.39 0.81
N TYR A 13 19.49 0.10 1.05
CA TYR A 13 20.43 -0.79 1.71
C TYR A 13 21.73 -0.91 0.90
N LEU A 14 21.65 -1.08 -0.43
CA LEU A 14 22.80 -1.08 -1.33
C LEU A 14 23.53 0.27 -1.31
N VAL A 15 22.83 1.40 -1.45
CA VAL A 15 23.45 2.73 -1.40
C VAL A 15 24.11 3.02 -0.04
N LEU A 16 23.57 2.50 1.06
CA LEU A 16 24.15 2.65 2.40
C LEU A 16 25.35 1.74 2.65
N ILE A 17 25.42 0.57 2.01
CA ILE A 17 26.40 -0.49 2.32
C ILE A 17 27.48 -0.66 1.25
N GLU A 18 27.22 -0.30 -0.02
CA GLU A 18 28.24 -0.23 -1.09
C GLU A 18 29.37 0.76 -0.79
N ARG A 19 29.25 1.56 0.27
CA ARG A 19 30.35 2.40 0.74
C ARG A 19 31.40 1.64 1.58
N GLU A 20 31.10 0.47 2.15
CA GLU A 20 32.03 -0.22 3.07
C GLU A 20 32.12 -1.76 2.95
N GLN A 21 31.08 -2.49 2.53
CA GLN A 21 31.14 -3.97 2.40
C GLN A 21 30.16 -4.47 1.32
N PRO A 22 30.55 -5.32 0.36
CA PRO A 22 29.61 -5.90 -0.60
C PRO A 22 28.70 -6.88 0.14
N ALA A 23 27.42 -6.53 0.34
CA ALA A 23 26.48 -7.42 0.99
C ALA A 23 26.24 -8.69 0.14
N PHE A 24 26.10 -9.82 0.83
CA PHE A 24 25.85 -11.20 0.42
C PHE A 24 24.87 -11.49 -0.76
N ILE A 25 24.10 -10.51 -1.22
CA ILE A 25 23.19 -10.66 -2.36
C ILE A 25 23.86 -9.97 -3.55
N SER A 26 24.29 -10.75 -4.54
CA SER A 26 24.82 -10.19 -5.77
C SER A 26 23.80 -9.22 -6.35
N SER A 27 24.22 -8.06 -6.86
CA SER A 27 23.32 -7.07 -7.49
C SER A 27 22.42 -7.69 -8.58
N LYS A 28 22.80 -8.86 -9.09
CA LYS A 28 22.03 -9.73 -9.99
C LYS A 28 20.83 -10.39 -9.31
N ASP A 29 20.99 -10.96 -8.12
CA ASP A 29 19.93 -11.68 -7.38
C ASP A 29 18.82 -10.74 -6.90
N LEU A 30 19.17 -9.49 -6.59
CA LEU A 30 18.20 -8.47 -6.20
C LEU A 30 17.25 -8.08 -7.34
N LYS A 31 17.77 -8.06 -8.58
CA LYS A 31 16.96 -7.79 -9.78
C LYS A 31 15.92 -8.89 -9.97
N TYR A 32 16.30 -10.15 -9.83
CA TYR A 32 15.37 -11.28 -9.94
C TYR A 32 14.33 -11.30 -8.82
N LEU A 33 14.74 -11.02 -7.58
CA LEU A 33 13.83 -10.90 -6.44
C LEU A 33 12.75 -9.82 -6.64
N THR A 34 13.06 -8.77 -7.40
CA THR A 34 12.11 -7.71 -7.74
C THR A 34 11.27 -8.05 -8.97
N LEU A 35 11.90 -8.65 -9.99
CA LEU A 35 11.25 -8.97 -11.27
C LEU A 35 10.18 -10.05 -11.12
N VAL A 36 10.42 -11.07 -10.30
CA VAL A 36 9.50 -12.20 -10.11
C VAL A 36 8.12 -11.73 -9.61
N PRO A 37 8.00 -10.96 -8.51
CA PRO A 37 6.72 -10.42 -8.07
C PRO A 37 6.00 -9.54 -9.11
N TYR A 38 6.75 -8.80 -9.94
CA TYR A 38 6.17 -8.00 -11.03
C TYR A 38 5.60 -8.89 -12.14
N ALA A 39 6.34 -9.92 -12.56
CA ALA A 39 5.88 -10.88 -13.54
C ALA A 39 4.62 -11.62 -13.04
N LEU A 40 4.59 -12.01 -11.77
CA LEU A 40 3.42 -12.64 -11.14
C LEU A 40 2.21 -11.71 -11.11
N GLY A 41 2.40 -10.42 -10.82
CA GLY A 41 1.31 -9.43 -10.84
C GLY A 41 0.76 -9.14 -12.24
N ILE A 42 1.62 -9.16 -13.26
CA ILE A 42 1.19 -9.06 -14.67
C ILE A 42 0.40 -10.32 -15.04
N LEU A 43 0.92 -11.50 -14.71
CA LEU A 43 0.26 -12.77 -15.00
C LEU A 43 -1.11 -12.88 -14.29
N SER A 44 -1.23 -12.41 -13.05
CA SER A 44 -2.50 -12.38 -12.33
C SER A 44 -3.49 -11.42 -12.99
N THR A 45 -3.02 -10.24 -13.45
CA THR A 45 -3.86 -9.25 -14.14
C THR A 45 -4.36 -9.77 -15.49
N VAL A 46 -3.47 -10.39 -16.27
CA VAL A 46 -3.83 -11.03 -17.54
C VAL A 46 -4.81 -12.17 -17.31
N SER A 47 -4.58 -13.01 -16.30
CA SER A 47 -5.49 -14.10 -15.92
C SER A 47 -6.87 -13.57 -15.52
N TYR A 48 -6.93 -12.48 -14.76
CA TYR A 48 -8.19 -11.82 -14.39
C TYR A 48 -8.91 -11.26 -15.62
N ALA A 49 -8.19 -10.59 -16.53
CA ALA A 49 -8.77 -10.00 -17.74
C ALA A 49 -9.31 -11.06 -18.70
N LEU A 50 -8.64 -12.20 -18.82
CA LEU A 50 -9.08 -13.33 -19.65
C LEU A 50 -10.24 -14.12 -19.00
N GLY A 51 -10.40 -14.03 -17.68
CA GLY A 51 -11.42 -14.73 -16.91
C GLY A 51 -12.75 -13.98 -16.77
N SER A 52 -13.00 -12.93 -17.56
CA SER A 52 -14.24 -12.14 -17.47
C SER A 52 -15.46 -13.00 -17.83
N GLU A 53 -16.18 -13.46 -16.82
CA GLU A 53 -17.40 -14.24 -16.99
C GLU A 53 -18.54 -13.38 -17.55
N SER A 54 -19.40 -13.97 -18.38
CA SER A 54 -20.63 -13.31 -18.80
C SER A 54 -21.58 -13.22 -17.61
N SER A 55 -22.10 -12.02 -17.34
CA SER A 55 -23.02 -11.75 -16.22
C SER A 55 -24.30 -12.62 -16.26
N ILE A 56 -24.59 -13.22 -17.41
CA ILE A 56 -25.70 -14.15 -17.65
C ILE A 56 -25.47 -15.48 -16.95
N PHE A 57 -24.26 -16.05 -17.06
CA PHE A 57 -23.92 -17.36 -16.46
C PHE A 57 -23.98 -17.31 -14.93
N LEU A 58 -23.43 -16.25 -14.34
CA LEU A 58 -23.48 -16.04 -12.88
C LEU A 58 -24.92 -15.91 -12.36
N ARG A 59 -25.79 -15.23 -13.10
CA ARG A 59 -27.21 -15.08 -12.75
C ARG A 59 -27.95 -16.41 -12.80
N GLU A 60 -27.64 -17.26 -13.77
CA GLU A 60 -28.22 -18.60 -13.88
C GLU A 60 -27.78 -19.49 -12.71
N GLN A 61 -26.49 -19.44 -12.37
CA GLN A 61 -25.95 -20.20 -11.25
C GLN A 61 -26.55 -19.78 -9.90
N VAL A 62 -26.71 -18.46 -9.66
CA VAL A 62 -27.31 -17.98 -8.41
C VAL A 62 -28.81 -18.24 -8.37
N ARG A 63 -29.54 -18.17 -9.49
CA ARG A 63 -30.94 -18.60 -9.54
C ARG A 63 -31.12 -20.08 -9.22
N SER A 64 -30.17 -20.92 -9.63
CA SER A 64 -30.19 -22.35 -9.33
C SER A 64 -29.96 -22.64 -7.83
N HIS A 65 -29.04 -21.93 -7.17
CA HIS A 65 -28.70 -22.18 -5.76
C HIS A 65 -29.54 -21.37 -4.75
N TYR A 66 -30.00 -20.17 -5.12
CA TYR A 66 -30.73 -19.25 -4.25
C TYR A 66 -31.95 -18.65 -4.98
N PRO A 67 -33.01 -19.45 -5.22
CA PRO A 67 -34.15 -19.03 -6.02
C PRO A 67 -34.98 -17.90 -5.40
N SER A 68 -34.83 -17.63 -4.10
CA SER A 68 -35.52 -16.56 -3.37
C SER A 68 -34.90 -15.16 -3.55
N TYR A 69 -33.73 -15.04 -4.17
CA TYR A 69 -33.06 -13.75 -4.38
C TYR A 69 -33.62 -13.02 -5.61
N ASN A 70 -34.14 -11.80 -5.43
CA ASN A 70 -34.56 -10.95 -6.55
C ASN A 70 -33.38 -10.17 -7.15
N LEU A 71 -32.80 -10.70 -8.23
CA LEU A 71 -31.56 -10.20 -8.84
C LEU A 71 -31.78 -9.26 -10.04
N SER A 72 -33.03 -8.87 -10.31
CA SER A 72 -33.42 -8.18 -11.55
C SER A 72 -32.77 -6.79 -11.71
N SER A 73 -32.54 -6.08 -10.60
CA SER A 73 -31.94 -4.75 -10.57
C SER A 73 -30.48 -4.69 -10.12
N HIS A 74 -29.85 -5.84 -9.83
CA HIS A 74 -28.50 -5.88 -9.24
C HIS A 74 -27.47 -6.44 -10.23
N VAL A 75 -26.28 -5.84 -10.24
CA VAL A 75 -25.11 -6.39 -10.94
C VAL A 75 -24.46 -7.41 -10.01
N LEU A 76 -24.44 -8.68 -10.42
CA LEU A 76 -23.74 -9.72 -9.66
C LEU A 76 -22.25 -9.63 -9.93
N PHE A 77 -21.48 -9.63 -8.85
CA PHE A 77 -20.05 -9.88 -8.84
C PHE A 77 -19.81 -11.12 -8.00
N GLY A 78 -19.20 -12.14 -8.59
CA GLY A 78 -18.95 -13.43 -7.96
C GLY A 78 -18.32 -14.36 -8.99
N THR A 79 -17.69 -15.43 -8.52
CA THR A 79 -17.12 -16.44 -9.42
C THR A 79 -17.19 -17.81 -8.79
N ASN A 80 -17.35 -18.81 -9.65
CA ASN A 80 -17.11 -20.17 -9.25
C ASN A 80 -15.65 -20.53 -9.47
N LEU A 81 -14.84 -20.46 -8.41
CA LEU A 81 -13.41 -20.77 -8.47
C LEU A 81 -13.09 -22.18 -8.99
N LEU A 82 -14.02 -23.14 -8.87
CA LEU A 82 -13.83 -24.49 -9.41
C LEU A 82 -13.99 -24.54 -10.93
N HIS A 83 -14.87 -23.71 -11.49
CA HIS A 83 -15.19 -23.73 -12.91
C HIS A 83 -14.26 -22.79 -13.71
N PHE A 84 -13.74 -21.75 -13.05
CA PHE A 84 -12.90 -20.73 -13.67
C PHE A 84 -11.52 -20.67 -13.00
N PRO A 85 -10.57 -21.55 -13.39
CA PRO A 85 -9.23 -21.60 -12.79
C PRO A 85 -8.45 -20.30 -12.96
N HIS A 86 -8.77 -19.49 -13.99
CA HIS A 86 -8.15 -18.18 -14.20
C HIS A 86 -8.39 -17.20 -13.05
N GLN A 87 -9.58 -17.22 -12.44
CA GLN A 87 -9.91 -16.35 -11.30
C GLN A 87 -9.24 -16.83 -10.02
N PHE A 88 -9.10 -18.16 -9.85
CA PHE A 88 -8.32 -18.75 -8.77
C PHE A 88 -6.85 -18.31 -8.86
N ILE A 89 -6.24 -18.43 -10.05
CA ILE A 89 -4.85 -17.99 -10.27
C ILE A 89 -4.72 -16.49 -9.99
N ALA A 90 -5.65 -15.66 -10.48
CA ALA A 90 -5.60 -14.22 -10.27
C ALA A 90 -5.64 -13.82 -8.78
N LEU A 91 -6.38 -14.57 -7.95
CA LEU A 91 -6.51 -14.30 -6.52
C LEU A 91 -5.31 -14.78 -5.70
N PHE A 92 -4.81 -15.99 -5.97
CA PHE A 92 -3.78 -16.63 -5.13
C PHE A 92 -2.34 -16.35 -5.57
N LEU A 93 -2.08 -16.23 -6.87
CA LEU A 93 -0.73 -16.00 -7.39
C LEU A 93 -0.02 -14.76 -6.78
N PRO A 94 -0.69 -13.60 -6.59
CA PRO A 94 -0.04 -12.44 -6.00
C PRO A 94 0.21 -12.54 -4.48
N THR A 95 -0.36 -13.51 -3.75
CA THR A 95 -0.09 -13.67 -2.30
C THR A 95 1.22 -14.39 -2.02
N ILE A 96 1.64 -15.29 -2.92
CA ILE A 96 2.87 -16.08 -2.82
C ILE A 96 4.11 -15.21 -2.58
N PRO A 97 4.39 -14.15 -3.37
CA PRO A 97 5.58 -13.32 -3.17
C PRO A 97 5.51 -12.44 -1.92
N VAL A 98 4.34 -12.23 -1.31
CA VAL A 98 4.20 -11.34 -0.13
C VAL A 98 4.86 -11.94 1.11
N PHE A 99 4.80 -13.26 1.28
CA PHE A 99 5.47 -13.95 2.39
C PHE A 99 6.99 -13.74 2.41
N PRO A 100 7.77 -14.14 1.38
CA PRO A 100 9.23 -14.01 1.41
C PRO A 100 9.67 -12.54 1.48
N THR A 101 8.94 -11.62 0.83
CA THR A 101 9.26 -10.18 0.86
C THR A 101 9.04 -9.57 2.24
N PHE A 102 8.04 -10.02 2.99
CA PHE A 102 7.81 -9.58 4.37
C PHE A 102 8.95 -10.01 5.30
N PHE A 103 9.32 -11.29 5.31
CA PHE A 103 10.41 -11.79 6.14
C PHE A 103 11.75 -11.13 5.80
N LEU A 104 12.01 -10.94 4.50
CA LEU A 104 13.21 -10.27 4.05
C LEU A 104 13.27 -8.81 4.52
N THR A 105 12.13 -8.11 4.50
CA THR A 105 12.02 -6.74 5.04
C THR A 105 12.37 -6.69 6.53
N LEU A 106 11.83 -7.62 7.33
CA LEU A 106 12.13 -7.66 8.78
C LEU A 106 13.62 -7.91 9.03
N ARG A 107 14.25 -8.80 8.26
CA ARG A 107 15.69 -9.08 8.36
C ARG A 107 16.53 -7.86 8.00
N PHE A 108 16.20 -7.18 6.90
CA PHE A 108 16.91 -5.96 6.50
C PHE A 108 16.74 -4.85 7.52
N LYS A 109 15.53 -4.65 8.05
CA LYS A 109 15.26 -3.69 9.13
C LYS A 109 16.20 -3.91 10.31
N SER A 110 16.28 -5.14 10.83
CA SER A 110 17.13 -5.44 11.98
C SER A 110 18.61 -5.16 11.69
N LYS A 111 19.09 -5.52 10.50
CA LYS A 111 20.48 -5.23 10.09
C LYS A 111 20.76 -3.74 9.96
N THR A 112 19.86 -2.98 9.34
CA THR A 112 20.05 -1.53 9.15
C THR A 112 20.02 -0.78 10.48
N ILE A 113 19.15 -1.18 11.43
CA ILE A 113 19.13 -0.57 12.77
C ILE A 113 20.44 -0.90 13.51
N ALA A 114 20.89 -2.16 13.49
CA ALA A 114 22.15 -2.54 14.14
C ALA A 114 23.36 -1.79 13.56
N TYR A 115 23.41 -1.58 12.23
CA TYR A 115 24.45 -0.79 11.58
C TYR A 115 24.38 0.69 11.97
N LEU A 116 23.17 1.25 12.04
CA LEU A 116 22.98 2.64 12.40
C LEU A 116 23.34 2.89 13.88
N ASP A 117 23.10 1.92 14.75
CA ASP A 117 23.50 1.95 16.16
C ASP A 117 25.02 1.88 16.35
N SER A 118 25.73 1.11 15.52
CA SER A 118 27.21 1.02 15.58
C SER A 118 27.93 2.25 15.01
N HIS A 119 27.31 2.99 14.08
CA HIS A 119 27.90 4.17 13.43
C HIS A 119 27.32 5.51 13.93
N LYS A 120 26.68 5.51 15.11
CA LYS A 120 26.07 6.71 15.72
C LYS A 120 27.05 7.87 15.90
N GLN A 121 28.32 7.56 16.17
CA GLN A 121 29.35 8.57 16.44
C GLN A 121 29.90 9.21 15.15
N THR A 122 29.81 8.51 14.02
CA THR A 122 30.36 8.94 12.73
C THR A 122 29.33 9.69 11.87
N MET A 123 28.04 9.49 12.11
CA MET A 123 26.96 10.13 11.37
C MET A 123 26.39 11.37 12.08
N SER A 124 26.01 12.38 11.31
CA SER A 124 25.30 13.53 11.86
C SER A 124 23.94 13.11 12.43
N PRO A 125 23.48 13.76 13.52
CA PRO A 125 22.21 13.40 14.17
C PRO A 125 21.01 13.58 13.22
N LEU A 126 21.08 14.54 12.31
CA LEU A 126 20.04 14.80 11.30
C LEU A 126 19.92 13.63 10.31
N THR A 127 21.03 13.13 9.80
CA THR A 127 21.06 12.01 8.84
C THR A 127 20.57 10.71 9.50
N LEU A 128 20.98 10.47 10.74
CA LEU A 128 20.53 9.30 11.52
C LEU A 128 19.01 9.32 11.72
N PHE A 129 18.45 10.47 12.11
CA PHE A 129 17.01 10.61 12.30
C PHE A 129 16.23 10.38 11.00
N ALA A 130 16.75 10.88 9.87
CA ALA A 130 16.14 10.64 8.56
C ALA A 130 16.09 9.15 8.20
N HIS A 131 17.19 8.41 8.43
CA HIS A 131 17.23 6.97 8.19
C HIS A 131 16.24 6.18 9.06
N HIS A 132 16.18 6.47 10.37
CA HIS A 132 15.20 5.81 11.25
C HIS A 132 13.75 6.04 10.82
N ARG A 133 13.40 7.27 10.42
CA ARG A 133 12.05 7.59 9.93
C ARG A 133 11.71 6.82 8.67
N ILE A 134 12.64 6.75 7.72
CA ILE A 134 12.49 5.98 6.50
C ILE A 134 12.26 4.50 6.82
N ILE A 135 13.08 3.90 7.66
CA ILE A 135 12.96 2.48 8.04
C ILE A 135 11.61 2.21 8.70
N LYS A 136 11.13 3.11 9.56
CA LYS A 136 9.81 3.02 10.21
C LYS A 136 8.68 3.09 9.20
N ALA A 137 8.72 4.06 8.28
CA ALA A 137 7.72 4.22 7.21
C ALA A 137 7.59 2.93 6.39
N LEU A 138 8.74 2.44 5.95
CA LEU A 138 8.86 1.34 5.00
C LEU A 138 8.50 0.00 5.70
N SER A 139 8.75 -0.11 7.01
CA SER A 139 8.23 -1.23 7.83
C SER A 139 6.70 -1.28 7.83
N ILE A 140 6.05 -0.13 8.04
CA ILE A 140 4.57 -0.05 8.03
C ILE A 140 4.03 -0.38 6.64
N GLN A 141 4.64 0.15 5.59
CA GLN A 141 4.25 -0.14 4.21
C GLN A 141 4.39 -1.63 3.86
N SER A 142 5.40 -2.33 4.38
CA SER A 142 5.55 -3.77 4.19
C SER A 142 4.59 -4.61 5.04
N MET A 143 4.02 -4.07 6.13
CA MET A 143 3.02 -4.77 6.95
C MET A 143 1.62 -4.72 6.32
N LEU A 144 1.27 -3.63 5.63
CA LEU A 144 -0.06 -3.46 5.02
C LEU A 144 -0.50 -4.64 4.11
N PRO A 145 0.33 -5.14 3.18
CA PRO A 145 -0.05 -6.24 2.29
C PRO A 145 -0.23 -7.55 3.06
N PHE A 146 0.56 -7.74 4.12
CA PHE A 146 0.42 -8.93 4.96
C PHE A 146 -0.94 -8.93 5.68
N PHE A 147 -1.31 -7.82 6.32
CA PHE A 147 -2.58 -7.75 7.05
C PHE A 147 -3.82 -7.67 6.16
N PHE A 148 -3.75 -6.91 5.06
CA PHE A 148 -4.93 -6.60 4.24
C PHE A 148 -5.04 -7.42 2.95
N LEU A 149 -4.06 -8.27 2.62
CA LEU A 149 -4.12 -9.15 1.45
C LEU A 149 -3.88 -10.61 1.82
N VAL A 150 -2.84 -10.93 2.61
CA VAL A 150 -2.57 -12.33 2.99
C VAL A 150 -3.65 -12.87 3.91
N ILE A 151 -3.96 -12.19 5.03
CA ILE A 151 -4.96 -12.68 5.99
C ILE A 151 -6.34 -12.88 5.33
N PRO A 152 -6.92 -11.87 4.62
CA PRO A 152 -8.26 -12.02 4.05
C PRO A 152 -8.33 -13.12 2.99
N VAL A 153 -7.31 -13.23 2.11
CA VAL A 153 -7.28 -14.29 1.08
C VAL A 153 -7.18 -15.68 1.70
N ASN A 154 -6.44 -15.86 2.78
CA ASN A 154 -6.38 -17.15 3.48
C ASN A 154 -7.70 -17.48 4.19
N VAL A 155 -8.35 -16.49 4.82
CA VAL A 155 -9.69 -16.67 5.42
C VAL A 155 -10.71 -17.07 4.35
N PHE A 156 -10.67 -16.42 3.19
CA PHE A 156 -11.50 -16.79 2.06
C PHE A 156 -11.20 -18.21 1.56
N PHE A 157 -9.93 -18.60 1.46
CA PHE A 157 -9.56 -19.96 1.07
C PHE A 157 -10.12 -21.02 2.02
N VAL A 158 -10.04 -20.77 3.34
CA VAL A 158 -10.60 -21.67 4.36
C VAL A 158 -12.12 -21.79 4.19
N ILE A 159 -12.81 -20.66 4.04
CA ILE A 159 -14.27 -20.62 3.86
C ILE A 159 -14.69 -21.34 2.58
N TRP A 160 -13.97 -21.12 1.49
CA TRP A 160 -14.18 -21.80 0.23
C TRP A 160 -13.94 -23.31 0.36
N PHE A 161 -12.87 -23.73 1.05
CA PHE A 161 -12.54 -25.14 1.28
C PHE A 161 -13.62 -25.86 2.10
N PHE A 162 -14.16 -25.20 3.13
CA PHE A 162 -15.26 -25.74 3.94
C PHE A 162 -16.65 -25.50 3.34
N LYS A 163 -16.75 -24.90 2.14
CA LYS A 163 -18.00 -24.55 1.45
C LYS A 163 -18.98 -23.76 2.33
N LEU A 164 -18.45 -22.87 3.17
CA LEU A 164 -19.25 -22.00 4.03
C LEU A 164 -19.76 -20.83 3.19
N GLY A 165 -21.06 -20.81 2.89
CA GLY A 165 -21.69 -19.77 2.07
C GLY A 165 -21.88 -18.46 2.83
N ILE A 166 -20.78 -17.72 3.09
CA ILE A 166 -20.80 -16.42 3.77
C ILE A 166 -20.44 -15.30 2.77
N PRO A 167 -21.43 -14.67 2.10
CA PRO A 167 -21.19 -13.67 1.05
C PRO A 167 -20.42 -12.42 1.53
N LEU A 168 -20.52 -12.10 2.83
CA LEU A 168 -19.84 -10.95 3.42
C LEU A 168 -18.31 -11.05 3.28
N VAL A 169 -17.77 -12.26 3.31
CA VAL A 169 -16.32 -12.47 3.25
C VAL A 169 -15.78 -12.20 1.84
N GLU A 170 -16.51 -12.61 0.81
CA GLU A 170 -16.15 -12.32 -0.58
C GLU A 170 -16.08 -10.81 -0.85
N HIS A 171 -17.07 -10.06 -0.36
CA HIS A 171 -17.09 -8.61 -0.51
C HIS A 171 -15.99 -7.92 0.33
N SER A 172 -15.67 -8.49 1.50
CA SER A 172 -14.63 -7.95 2.37
C SER A 172 -13.23 -8.03 1.74
N LEU A 173 -12.95 -9.01 0.88
CA LEU A 173 -11.67 -9.13 0.17
C LEU A 173 -11.36 -7.89 -0.68
N PHE A 174 -12.33 -7.47 -1.49
CA PHE A 174 -12.17 -6.30 -2.36
C PHE A 174 -11.99 -5.03 -1.53
N PHE A 175 -12.75 -4.90 -0.43
CA PHE A 175 -12.62 -3.78 0.48
C PHE A 175 -11.23 -3.72 1.13
N CYS A 176 -10.72 -4.84 1.65
CA CYS A 176 -9.37 -4.92 2.23
C CYS A 176 -8.28 -4.57 1.19
N ALA A 177 -8.42 -5.04 -0.05
CA ALA A 177 -7.49 -4.70 -1.12
C ALA A 177 -7.48 -3.19 -1.42
N SER A 178 -8.65 -2.53 -1.42
CA SER A 178 -8.76 -1.08 -1.62
C SER A 178 -8.11 -0.27 -0.49
N ILE A 179 -8.22 -0.73 0.77
CA ILE A 179 -7.61 -0.06 1.93
C ILE A 179 -6.09 0.07 1.76
N ILE A 180 -5.43 -0.90 1.12
CA ILE A 180 -3.98 -0.83 0.88
C ILE A 180 -3.62 0.38 0.03
N GLY A 181 -4.37 0.60 -1.06
CA GLY A 181 -4.16 1.74 -1.96
C GLY A 181 -4.34 3.09 -1.25
N PHE A 182 -5.19 3.12 -0.22
CA PHE A 182 -5.45 4.29 0.60
C PHE A 182 -4.40 4.50 1.71
N LEU A 183 -4.02 3.45 2.44
CA LEU A 183 -3.10 3.56 3.58
C LEU A 183 -1.64 3.79 3.15
N ASN A 184 -1.23 3.28 1.98
CA ASN A 184 0.14 3.43 1.51
C ASN A 184 0.58 4.90 1.28
N PRO A 185 -0.20 5.76 0.58
CA PRO A 185 0.13 7.18 0.47
C PRO A 185 0.03 7.89 1.82
N ILE A 186 -0.92 7.55 2.69
CA ILE A 186 -1.04 8.15 4.03
C ILE A 186 0.20 7.88 4.87
N ALA A 187 0.68 6.63 4.89
CA ALA A 187 1.93 6.28 5.56
C ALA A 187 3.11 7.08 4.99
N THR A 188 3.16 7.24 3.66
CA THR A 188 4.19 8.05 3.00
C THR A 188 4.15 9.51 3.47
N PHE A 189 2.97 10.14 3.45
CA PHE A 189 2.77 11.52 3.88
C PHE A 189 3.09 11.73 5.36
N TYR A 190 2.77 10.76 6.22
CA TYR A 190 3.01 10.88 7.65
C TYR A 190 4.50 10.74 8.03
N PHE A 191 5.25 9.88 7.34
CA PHE A 191 6.64 9.62 7.75
C PHE A 191 7.69 10.43 7.00
N ILE A 192 7.41 10.92 5.79
CA ILE A 192 8.41 11.60 4.96
C ILE A 192 8.29 13.13 5.10
N ASN A 193 9.25 13.73 5.81
CA ASN A 193 9.34 15.16 6.12
C ASN A 193 9.18 16.13 4.93
N PRO A 194 9.83 15.94 3.76
CA PRO A 194 9.67 16.89 2.65
C PRO A 194 8.22 16.95 2.15
N TYR A 195 7.46 15.85 2.22
CA TYR A 195 6.03 15.88 1.88
C TYR A 195 5.20 16.60 2.93
N GLN A 196 5.53 16.47 4.22
CA GLN A 196 4.86 17.23 5.28
C GLN A 196 5.13 18.73 5.15
N GLN A 197 6.36 19.11 4.80
CA GLN A 197 6.72 20.50 4.56
C GLN A 197 5.99 21.05 3.33
N ALA A 198 5.96 20.30 2.22
CA ALA A 198 5.21 20.67 1.02
C ALA A 198 3.71 20.81 1.29
N LEU A 199 3.10 19.87 2.02
CA LEU A 199 1.68 19.96 2.41
C LEU A 199 1.43 21.20 3.27
N ARG A 200 2.29 21.48 4.24
CA ARG A 200 2.15 22.67 5.09
C ARG A 200 2.29 23.96 4.28
N THR A 201 3.22 24.05 3.32
CA THR A 201 3.38 25.24 2.48
C THR A 201 2.21 25.40 1.50
N THR A 202 1.77 24.33 0.84
CA THR A 202 0.60 24.36 -0.06
C THR A 202 -0.68 24.68 0.70
N PHE A 203 -0.86 24.13 1.90
CA PHE A 203 -2.02 24.42 2.75
C PHE A 203 -2.01 25.88 3.23
N LYS A 204 -0.87 26.38 3.72
CA LYS A 204 -0.72 27.80 4.08
C LYS A 204 -0.99 28.73 2.87
N ALA A 205 -0.51 28.37 1.68
CA ALA A 205 -0.76 29.13 0.46
C ALA A 205 -2.25 29.08 0.03
N ALA A 206 -2.90 27.93 0.14
CA ALA A 206 -4.32 27.76 -0.19
C ALA A 206 -5.23 28.50 0.80
N VAL A 207 -4.93 28.45 2.09
CA VAL A 207 -5.62 29.20 3.15
C VAL A 207 -5.42 30.70 2.95
N SER A 208 -4.18 31.15 2.70
CA SER A 208 -3.89 32.55 2.41
C SER A 208 -4.66 33.06 1.18
N ARG A 209 -4.77 32.26 0.12
CA ARG A 209 -5.55 32.61 -1.09
C ARG A 209 -7.05 32.67 -0.82
N ARG A 210 -7.60 31.76 -0.02
CA ARG A 210 -9.03 31.80 0.34
C ARG A 210 -9.35 32.96 1.27
N LEU A 211 -8.46 33.27 2.23
CA LEU A 211 -8.62 34.42 3.12
C LEU A 211 -8.51 35.74 2.35
N SER A 212 -7.64 35.86 1.35
CA SER A 212 -7.56 37.07 0.51
C SER A 212 -8.79 37.27 -0.38
N LEU A 213 -9.54 36.21 -0.71
CA LEU A 213 -10.80 36.31 -1.47
C LEU A 213 -11.99 36.72 -0.61
N ILE A 214 -11.94 36.43 0.68
CA ILE A 214 -12.99 36.78 1.66
C ILE A 214 -12.69 38.14 2.31
N ALA A 215 -11.52 38.74 2.02
CA ALA A 215 -11.09 40.00 2.61
C ALA A 215 -11.98 41.19 2.18
N PRO A 216 -12.77 41.79 3.09
CA PRO A 216 -13.50 43.00 2.74
C PRO A 216 -12.54 44.18 2.56
N ALA A 217 -12.84 45.03 1.57
CA ALA A 217 -11.98 46.12 1.09
C ALA A 217 -11.65 47.22 2.12
N TRP A 218 -12.26 47.21 3.30
CA TRP A 218 -12.06 48.22 4.36
C TRP A 218 -11.04 47.82 5.43
N VAL A 219 -10.49 46.61 5.41
CA VAL A 219 -9.51 46.18 6.42
C VAL A 219 -8.11 46.62 5.99
N SER A 220 -7.45 47.44 6.81
CA SER A 220 -6.11 47.98 6.52
C SER A 220 -5.05 46.87 6.47
N SER A 221 -4.02 47.07 5.64
CA SER A 221 -2.95 46.08 5.41
C SER A 221 -2.21 45.63 6.68
N ALA A 222 -2.21 46.45 7.74
CA ALA A 222 -1.59 46.15 9.03
C ALA A 222 -2.44 45.22 9.92
N GLN A 223 -3.78 45.26 9.81
CA GLN A 223 -4.66 44.32 10.53
C GLN A 223 -4.70 42.94 9.86
N TRP A 224 -4.52 42.88 8.53
CA TRP A 224 -4.47 41.64 7.78
C TRP A 224 -3.25 40.77 8.11
N SER A 225 -2.07 41.37 8.29
CA SER A 225 -0.85 40.63 8.63
C SER A 225 -0.93 39.98 10.02
N HIS A 226 -1.57 40.65 10.98
CA HIS A 226 -1.85 40.10 12.32
C HIS A 226 -2.84 38.92 12.30
N LEU A 227 -3.91 39.01 11.49
CA LEU A 227 -4.88 37.91 11.33
C LEU A 227 -4.28 36.72 10.60
N GLN A 228 -3.42 36.94 9.59
CA GLN A 228 -2.68 35.86 8.94
C GLN A 228 -1.71 35.18 9.91
N GLN A 229 -0.98 35.92 10.74
CA GLN A 229 -0.11 35.32 11.77
C GLN A 229 -0.87 34.51 12.80
N ASN A 230 -2.06 34.96 13.24
CA ASN A 230 -2.88 34.21 14.19
C ASN A 230 -3.55 32.97 13.57
N ALA A 231 -3.98 33.02 12.30
CA ALA A 231 -4.54 31.86 11.60
C ALA A 231 -3.49 30.79 11.26
N ILE A 232 -2.21 31.19 11.10
CA ILE A 232 -1.09 30.29 10.79
C ILE A 232 -0.54 29.57 12.05
N ASN A 233 -0.86 30.07 13.26
CA ASN A 233 -0.37 29.59 14.54
C ASN A 233 -1.38 28.76 15.36
N PHE A 234 -2.52 28.35 14.78
CA PHE A 234 -3.37 27.35 15.43
C PHE A 234 -2.67 25.97 15.43
N PRO A 235 -2.67 25.24 16.56
CA PRO A 235 -1.93 23.98 16.73
C PRO A 235 -2.40 22.86 15.79
#